data_AF-A5DYF9-F1
#
_entry.id   AF-A5DYF9-F1
#
_cell.length_a   1.000
_cell.length_b   1.000
_cell.length_c   1.000
_cell.angle_alpha   90.00
_cell.angle_beta   90.00
_cell.angle_gamma   90.00
#
_symmetry.space_group_name_H-M   'P 1'
#
loop_
_entity.id
_entity.type
_entity.pdbx_description
1 polymer ?
#
loop_
_entity_poly.entity_id
_entity_poly.type
_entity_poly.pdbx_seq_one_letter_code
_entity_poly.pdbx_strand_id
1 'polypeptide(L)'
;MLLRHFFPQTTRSTLYPKLAQSIIYRKMHILPIPMRWGQGDNYAYLLVDDRSKNAWLIDPAVPLEVNEFIKEKKPKYELKAIVNTHHHYDHSDGNKEFHRKYPDLPIIAGKDSPLVTYTPSHEEVIDLGDDLSVTALHTPCHTQDSICYYVKDAKTGEKAVFTGDTLFISGCGRFFEGTGAEMNVALNKILAKLPKDTKVYPGHEYTKSNVKFSKTILDNEAIKALDEYTQKHEHTTGQFTIGDELNFNPFMRLLDPQVQEKTGLTQADDVMTKLREMKNNS
;
A
#
# COMPACT_ATOMS: atom_id res chain seq x y z
N MET A 1 -24.31 -84.29 -31.67
CA MET A 1 -22.91 -83.96 -31.30
C MET A 1 -22.81 -82.44 -31.38
N LEU A 2 -23.08 -81.75 -30.25
CA LEU A 2 -22.09 -80.97 -29.48
C LEU A 2 -21.29 -79.96 -30.33
N LEU A 3 -21.09 -78.69 -30.02
CA LEU A 3 -21.55 -77.72 -29.01
C LEU A 3 -20.82 -76.39 -29.36
N ARG A 4 -21.47 -75.24 -29.08
CA ARG A 4 -20.92 -73.89 -28.73
C ARG A 4 -20.19 -73.09 -29.83
N HIS A 5 -20.75 -71.97 -30.34
CA HIS A 5 -20.99 -70.64 -29.74
C HIS A 5 -19.72 -69.81 -29.40
N PHE A 6 -19.52 -68.66 -30.04
CA PHE A 6 -19.80 -67.29 -29.52
C PHE A 6 -19.03 -66.21 -30.30
N PHE A 7 -19.71 -65.10 -30.62
CA PHE A 7 -19.16 -63.82 -31.10
C PHE A 7 -18.39 -63.06 -30.00
N PRO A 8 -17.41 -62.20 -30.34
CA PRO A 8 -17.03 -61.04 -29.54
C PRO A 8 -17.47 -59.72 -30.24
N GLN A 9 -18.33 -58.92 -29.60
CA GLN A 9 -18.05 -57.79 -28.68
C GLN A 9 -17.64 -56.47 -29.36
N THR A 10 -18.57 -55.52 -29.29
CA THR A 10 -18.46 -54.09 -29.59
C THR A 10 -17.66 -53.35 -28.51
N THR A 11 -16.65 -52.56 -28.89
CA THR A 11 -15.94 -51.63 -28.01
C THR A 11 -16.68 -50.29 -27.92
N ARG A 12 -17.20 -49.95 -26.74
CA ARG A 12 -17.62 -48.59 -26.39
C ARG A 12 -16.39 -47.78 -25.95
N SER A 13 -16.11 -46.70 -26.68
CA SER A 13 -15.17 -45.64 -26.27
C SER A 13 -15.90 -44.70 -25.30
N THR A 14 -15.43 -44.66 -24.05
CA THR A 14 -15.82 -43.66 -23.05
C THR A 14 -14.79 -42.53 -23.06
N LEU A 15 -15.15 -41.39 -23.67
CA LEU A 15 -14.42 -40.13 -23.55
C LEU A 15 -14.77 -39.49 -22.20
N TYR A 16 -13.81 -39.48 -21.28
CA TYR A 16 -13.88 -38.75 -20.02
C TYR A 16 -13.83 -37.22 -20.28
N PRO A 17 -14.65 -36.40 -19.62
CA PRO A 17 -14.50 -34.95 -19.69
C PRO A 17 -13.23 -34.52 -18.94
N LYS A 18 -12.40 -33.70 -19.58
CA LYS A 18 -11.26 -33.03 -18.94
C LYS A 18 -11.79 -32.14 -17.80
N LEU A 19 -11.41 -32.45 -16.57
CA LEU A 19 -11.56 -31.56 -15.42
C LEU A 19 -10.83 -30.25 -15.72
N ALA A 20 -11.57 -29.15 -15.82
CA ALA A 20 -11.00 -27.82 -15.79
C ALA A 20 -10.37 -27.63 -14.39
N GLN A 21 -9.04 -27.58 -14.32
CA GLN A 21 -8.35 -27.15 -13.11
C GLN A 21 -8.82 -25.73 -12.80
N SER A 22 -9.44 -25.52 -11.65
CA SER A 22 -9.64 -24.19 -11.12
C SER A 22 -8.26 -23.56 -10.94
N ILE A 23 -7.99 -22.50 -11.69
CA ILE A 23 -6.79 -21.69 -11.48
C ILE A 23 -7.03 -20.98 -10.15
N ILE A 24 -6.46 -21.52 -9.08
CA ILE A 24 -6.38 -20.81 -7.79
C ILE A 24 -5.37 -19.68 -8.03
N TYR A 25 -5.88 -18.47 -8.28
CA TYR A 25 -5.04 -17.29 -8.31
C TYR A 25 -4.54 -17.03 -6.88
N ARG A 26 -3.21 -17.11 -6.70
CA ARG A 26 -2.56 -16.62 -5.48
C ARG A 26 -2.78 -15.10 -5.39
N LYS A 27 -2.75 -14.54 -4.18
CA LYS A 27 -2.73 -13.09 -4.01
C LYS A 27 -1.28 -12.58 -4.00
N MET A 28 -1.05 -11.35 -4.44
CA MET A 28 0.18 -10.60 -4.22
C MET A 28 0.50 -10.63 -2.72
N HIS A 29 1.72 -11.04 -2.40
CA HIS A 29 2.10 -11.30 -1.02
C HIS A 29 2.68 -10.03 -0.39
N ILE A 30 1.85 -9.36 0.39
CA ILE A 30 2.24 -8.23 1.23
C ILE A 30 2.02 -8.62 2.68
N LEU A 31 3.08 -8.59 3.47
CA LEU A 31 3.01 -8.80 4.92
C LEU A 31 3.19 -7.45 5.63
N PRO A 32 2.12 -6.88 6.21
CA PRO A 32 2.23 -5.75 7.13
C PRO A 32 2.94 -6.19 8.41
N ILE A 33 3.88 -5.36 8.86
CA ILE A 33 4.70 -5.59 10.04
C ILE A 33 4.47 -4.40 10.97
N PRO A 34 3.62 -4.54 12.00
CA PRO A 34 3.44 -3.50 13.00
C PRO A 34 4.77 -3.22 13.70
N MET A 35 5.09 -1.95 13.88
CA MET A 35 6.27 -1.50 14.62
C MET A 35 5.87 -0.51 15.71
N ARG A 36 6.59 -0.55 16.84
CA ARG A 36 6.34 0.24 18.04
C ARG A 36 4.92 0.05 18.59
N TRP A 37 4.26 -1.06 18.25
CA TRP A 37 2.84 -1.23 18.54
C TRP A 37 2.54 -1.11 20.04
N GLY A 38 1.57 -0.26 20.39
CA GLY A 38 1.22 0.06 21.78
C GLY A 38 1.91 1.31 22.34
N GLN A 39 3.00 1.79 21.74
CA GLN A 39 3.62 3.10 22.01
C GLN A 39 3.62 4.02 20.77
N GLY A 40 3.49 3.44 19.59
CA GLY A 40 3.29 4.05 18.29
C GLY A 40 2.42 3.15 17.41
N ASP A 41 2.41 3.44 16.12
CA ASP A 41 1.44 2.88 15.17
C ASP A 41 1.99 2.74 13.73
N ASN A 42 3.31 2.63 13.59
CA ASN A 42 3.98 2.51 12.30
C ASN A 42 3.80 1.10 11.69
N TYR A 43 3.80 1.04 10.36
CA TYR A 43 3.93 -0.20 9.60
C TYR A 43 5.20 -0.20 8.77
N ALA A 44 5.91 -1.33 8.83
CA ALA A 44 6.80 -1.77 7.76
C ALA A 44 6.06 -2.79 6.87
N TYR A 45 6.57 -3.03 5.68
CA TYR A 45 5.98 -4.00 4.75
C TYR A 45 7.02 -4.90 4.11
N LEU A 46 6.78 -6.21 4.14
CA LEU A 46 7.49 -7.16 3.29
C LEU A 46 6.64 -7.44 2.05
N LEU A 47 7.08 -6.91 0.90
CA LEU A 47 6.49 -7.18 -0.41
C LEU A 47 7.28 -8.32 -1.07
N VAL A 48 6.61 -9.42 -1.42
CA VAL A 48 7.26 -10.60 -2.00
C VAL A 48 6.65 -10.93 -3.35
N ASP A 49 7.49 -11.03 -4.39
CA ASP A 49 7.11 -11.72 -5.61
C ASP A 49 7.08 -13.22 -5.34
N ASP A 50 5.89 -13.80 -5.39
CA ASP A 50 5.70 -15.18 -4.98
C ASP A 50 6.37 -16.20 -5.92
N ARG A 51 6.70 -15.83 -7.16
CA ARG A 51 7.35 -16.76 -8.10
C ARG A 51 8.85 -16.81 -7.90
N SER A 52 9.54 -15.66 -7.99
CA SER A 52 11.00 -15.60 -7.81
C SER A 52 11.42 -15.65 -6.34
N LYS A 53 10.49 -15.33 -5.42
CA LYS A 53 10.74 -15.05 -4.01
C LYS A 53 11.50 -13.77 -3.74
N ASN A 54 11.80 -12.96 -4.76
CA ASN A 54 12.40 -11.64 -4.56
C ASN A 54 11.48 -10.76 -3.71
N ALA A 55 12.08 -10.03 -2.78
CA ALA A 55 11.32 -9.18 -1.87
C ALA A 55 11.95 -7.82 -1.62
N TRP A 56 11.09 -6.85 -1.38
CA TRP A 56 11.45 -5.55 -0.80
C TRP A 56 10.96 -5.50 0.65
N LEU A 57 11.78 -4.92 1.51
CA LEU A 57 11.41 -4.57 2.87
C LEU A 57 11.29 -3.05 2.98
N ILE A 58 10.06 -2.58 3.10
CA ILE A 58 9.67 -1.17 3.02
C ILE A 58 9.50 -0.58 4.42
N ASP A 59 10.09 0.58 4.65
CA ASP A 59 10.11 1.36 5.90
C ASP A 59 10.48 0.57 7.18
N PRO A 60 11.54 -0.27 7.20
CA PRO A 60 11.83 -1.12 8.36
C PRO A 60 12.58 -0.37 9.47
N ALA A 61 11.94 0.62 10.07
CA ALA A 61 12.56 1.52 11.05
C ALA A 61 13.00 0.88 12.37
N VAL A 62 12.40 -0.25 12.75
CA VAL A 62 12.71 -0.97 14.00
C VAL A 62 13.18 -2.39 13.67
N PRO A 63 14.48 -2.60 13.36
CA PRO A 63 14.99 -3.88 12.87
C PRO A 63 14.71 -5.07 13.79
N LEU A 64 14.75 -4.90 15.11
CA LEU A 64 14.48 -5.99 16.06
C LEU A 64 13.05 -6.52 15.88
N GLU A 65 12.05 -5.64 15.99
CA GLU A 65 10.63 -6.01 15.85
C GLU A 65 10.34 -6.58 14.46
N VAL A 66 10.91 -5.98 13.41
CA VAL A 66 10.77 -6.45 12.04
C VAL A 66 11.33 -7.87 11.87
N ASN A 67 12.55 -8.12 12.36
CA ASN A 67 13.18 -9.44 12.25
C ASN A 67 12.43 -10.49 13.09
N GLU A 68 11.95 -10.15 14.29
CA GLU A 68 11.16 -11.05 15.13
C GLU A 68 9.83 -11.42 14.48
N PHE A 69 9.11 -10.43 13.94
CA PHE A 69 7.84 -10.66 13.25
C PHE A 69 8.01 -11.53 12.01
N ILE A 70 9.01 -11.24 11.17
CA ILE A 70 9.31 -12.07 9.99
C ILE A 70 9.68 -13.50 10.40
N LYS A 71 10.47 -13.67 11.47
CA LYS A 71 10.83 -14.99 12.00
C LYS A 71 9.61 -15.77 12.50
N GLU A 72 8.63 -15.09 13.10
CA GLU A 72 7.38 -15.70 13.55
C GLU A 72 6.54 -16.17 12.35
N LYS A 73 6.33 -15.30 11.35
CA LYS A 73 5.47 -15.59 10.19
C LYS A 73 6.11 -16.52 9.17
N LYS A 74 7.44 -16.66 9.18
CA LYS A 74 8.24 -17.55 8.31
C LYS A 74 7.90 -17.44 6.81
N PRO A 75 7.77 -16.24 6.22
CA PRO A 75 7.58 -16.12 4.79
C PRO A 75 8.82 -16.66 4.06
N LYS A 76 8.63 -17.17 2.85
CA LYS A 76 9.75 -17.56 1.96
C LYS A 76 10.06 -16.39 1.04
N TYR A 77 11.24 -15.81 1.20
CA TYR A 77 11.67 -14.66 0.42
C TYR A 77 13.20 -14.59 0.30
N GLU A 78 13.67 -13.85 -0.69
CA GLU A 78 15.05 -13.41 -0.87
C GLU A 78 15.03 -11.87 -0.94
N LEU A 79 15.65 -11.23 0.05
CA LEU A 79 15.64 -9.78 0.14
C LEU A 79 16.50 -9.17 -0.97
N LYS A 80 15.92 -8.25 -1.75
CA LYS A 80 16.57 -7.55 -2.88
C LYS A 80 16.79 -6.07 -2.65
N ALA A 81 16.02 -5.44 -1.76
CA ALA A 81 16.23 -4.05 -1.35
C ALA A 81 15.63 -3.77 0.03
N ILE A 82 16.23 -2.82 0.72
CA ILE A 82 15.52 -2.00 1.71
C ILE A 82 14.95 -0.80 0.97
N VAL A 83 13.73 -0.41 1.30
CA VAL A 83 13.04 0.68 0.62
C VAL A 83 12.51 1.64 1.67
N ASN A 84 12.67 2.94 1.47
CA ASN A 84 12.02 3.94 2.31
C ASN A 84 11.11 4.84 1.49
N THR A 85 9.95 5.16 2.05
CA THR A 85 9.02 6.15 1.50
C THR A 85 9.54 7.57 1.69
N HIS A 86 10.21 7.85 2.80
CA HIS A 86 10.84 9.14 3.09
C HIS A 86 11.89 9.02 4.20
N HIS A 87 12.56 10.13 4.52
CA HIS A 87 13.69 10.13 5.44
C HIS A 87 13.37 10.09 6.94
N HIS A 88 12.12 10.31 7.39
CA HIS A 88 11.85 10.38 8.83
C HIS A 88 12.26 9.09 9.56
N TYR A 89 12.71 9.25 10.80
CA TYR A 89 13.38 8.21 11.58
C TYR A 89 12.47 7.00 11.81
N ASP A 90 11.18 7.19 11.97
CA ASP A 90 10.20 6.13 12.17
C ASP A 90 9.88 5.33 10.90
N HIS A 91 10.52 5.67 9.77
CA HIS A 91 10.55 4.91 8.52
C HIS A 91 11.96 4.42 8.15
N SER A 92 13.00 5.21 8.46
CA SER A 92 14.34 5.00 7.91
C SER A 92 15.44 4.63 8.92
N ASP A 93 15.19 4.70 10.23
CA ASP A 93 16.27 4.57 11.23
C ASP A 93 16.89 3.16 11.28
N GLY A 94 16.14 2.15 10.81
CA GLY A 94 16.64 0.79 10.65
C GLY A 94 17.67 0.61 9.54
N ASN A 95 17.81 1.56 8.61
CA ASN A 95 18.71 1.46 7.45
C ASN A 95 20.15 1.15 7.86
N LYS A 96 20.64 1.77 8.94
CA LYS A 96 22.01 1.53 9.44
C LYS A 96 22.24 0.07 9.83
N GLU A 97 21.27 -0.54 10.51
CA GLU A 97 21.39 -1.93 10.93
C GLU A 97 21.29 -2.90 9.75
N PHE A 98 20.33 -2.67 8.84
CA PHE A 98 20.18 -3.49 7.64
C PHE A 98 21.39 -3.37 6.72
N HIS A 99 21.94 -2.17 6.51
CA HIS A 99 23.16 -1.97 5.74
C HIS A 99 24.36 -2.68 6.36
N ARG A 100 24.53 -2.62 7.70
CA ARG A 100 25.59 -3.37 8.38
C ARG A 100 25.47 -4.88 8.18
N LYS A 101 24.24 -5.40 8.11
CA LYS A 101 23.97 -6.84 7.92
C LYS A 101 24.05 -7.26 6.46
N TYR A 102 23.70 -6.37 5.53
CA TYR A 102 23.62 -6.60 4.10
C TYR A 102 24.26 -5.41 3.35
N PRO A 103 25.60 -5.30 3.34
CA PRO A 103 26.30 -4.11 2.84
C PRO A 103 26.08 -3.84 1.35
N ASP A 104 25.87 -4.90 0.55
CA ASP A 104 25.67 -4.80 -0.90
C ASP A 104 24.18 -4.68 -1.28
N LEU A 105 23.27 -4.75 -0.31
CA LEU A 105 21.84 -4.64 -0.58
C LEU A 105 21.47 -3.17 -0.82
N PRO A 106 20.81 -2.83 -1.94
CA PRO A 106 20.45 -1.46 -2.22
C PRO A 106 19.44 -0.91 -1.20
N ILE A 107 19.59 0.37 -0.89
CA ILE A 107 18.60 1.18 -0.18
C ILE A 107 17.98 2.10 -1.21
N ILE A 108 16.71 1.83 -1.54
CA ILE A 108 15.92 2.55 -2.54
C ILE A 108 15.05 3.58 -1.81
N ALA A 109 15.29 4.87 -2.03
CA ALA A 109 14.56 5.92 -1.31
C ALA A 109 14.70 7.29 -1.99
N GLY A 110 14.00 8.28 -1.45
CA GLY A 110 14.29 9.69 -1.69
C GLY A 110 15.73 10.06 -1.29
N LYS A 111 16.26 11.12 -1.92
CA LYS A 111 17.66 11.54 -1.82
C LYS A 111 18.13 11.85 -0.39
N ASP A 112 17.21 12.23 0.50
CA ASP A 112 17.51 12.66 1.87
C ASP A 112 17.43 11.49 2.87
N SER A 113 17.03 10.30 2.42
CA SER A 113 16.95 9.11 3.25
C SER A 113 18.35 8.60 3.67
N PRO A 114 18.57 8.24 4.94
CA PRO A 114 19.85 7.74 5.42
C PRO A 114 20.37 6.53 4.63
N LEU A 115 21.62 6.63 4.17
CA LEU A 115 22.32 5.55 3.43
C LEU A 115 21.67 5.16 2.09
N VAL A 116 20.82 6.01 1.52
CA VAL A 116 20.26 5.77 0.18
C VAL A 116 21.37 5.51 -0.84
N THR A 117 21.23 4.42 -1.61
CA THR A 117 22.15 4.06 -2.70
C THR A 117 21.49 4.20 -4.06
N TYR A 118 20.16 4.25 -4.11
CA TYR A 118 19.40 4.42 -5.33
C TYR A 118 18.17 5.32 -5.11
N THR A 119 18.06 6.39 -5.88
CA THR A 119 16.87 7.24 -5.91
C THR A 119 16.22 7.13 -7.29
N PRO A 120 15.10 6.41 -7.42
CA PRO A 120 14.41 6.28 -8.69
C PRO A 120 13.81 7.61 -9.12
N SER A 121 13.73 7.84 -10.42
CA SER A 121 13.02 9.00 -10.98
C SER A 121 11.50 8.85 -10.78
N HIS A 122 10.76 9.97 -10.82
CA HIS A 122 9.29 9.92 -10.86
C HIS A 122 8.83 9.11 -12.08
N GLU A 123 7.86 8.21 -11.87
CA GLU A 123 7.33 7.24 -12.84
C GLU A 123 8.32 6.18 -13.34
N GLU A 124 9.52 6.09 -12.74
CA GLU A 124 10.44 5.00 -13.04
C GLU A 124 9.86 3.66 -12.58
N VAL A 125 9.98 2.64 -13.43
CA VAL A 125 9.50 1.28 -13.18
C VAL A 125 10.68 0.38 -12.88
N ILE A 126 10.61 -0.32 -11.75
CA ILE A 126 11.58 -1.30 -11.28
C ILE A 126 10.87 -2.65 -11.15
N ASP A 127 11.39 -3.67 -11.80
CA ASP A 127 10.85 -5.03 -11.69
C ASP A 127 11.33 -5.67 -10.39
N LEU A 128 10.38 -6.22 -9.62
CA LEU A 128 10.65 -7.04 -8.46
C LEU A 128 10.37 -8.50 -8.81
N GLY A 129 11.40 -9.19 -9.28
CA GLY A 129 11.26 -10.60 -9.66
C GLY A 129 10.57 -10.79 -11.00
N ASP A 130 9.70 -11.80 -11.09
CA ASP A 130 9.13 -12.23 -12.37
C ASP A 130 7.77 -11.57 -12.66
N ASP A 131 6.95 -11.35 -11.61
CA ASP A 131 5.54 -11.00 -11.79
C ASP A 131 5.18 -9.60 -11.25
N LEU A 132 6.05 -8.96 -10.45
CA LEU A 132 5.77 -7.64 -9.85
C LEU A 132 6.56 -6.54 -10.56
N SER A 133 5.85 -5.47 -10.94
CA SER A 133 6.45 -4.20 -11.37
C SER A 133 6.11 -3.11 -10.35
N VAL A 134 7.13 -2.34 -9.95
CA VAL A 134 6.98 -1.26 -8.97
C VAL A 134 7.31 0.08 -9.62
N THR A 135 6.36 1.00 -9.63
CA THR A 135 6.52 2.36 -10.12
C THR A 135 6.76 3.32 -8.97
N ALA A 136 7.86 4.08 -9.01
CA ALA A 136 8.14 5.13 -8.04
C ALA A 136 7.35 6.39 -8.37
N LEU A 137 6.55 6.88 -7.42
CA LEU A 137 5.70 8.06 -7.57
C LEU A 137 6.14 9.10 -6.55
N HIS A 138 6.95 10.07 -6.99
CA HIS A 138 7.34 11.20 -6.14
C HIS A 138 6.13 12.00 -5.70
N THR A 139 5.98 12.21 -4.40
CA THR A 139 4.86 12.89 -3.76
C THR A 139 5.35 13.87 -2.70
N PRO A 140 6.16 14.88 -3.08
CA PRO A 140 6.71 15.85 -2.12
C PRO A 140 5.56 16.59 -1.43
N CYS A 141 5.60 16.65 -0.10
CA CYS A 141 4.84 17.59 0.74
C CYS A 141 5.09 17.29 2.22
N HIS A 142 4.83 16.05 2.64
CA HIS A 142 5.10 15.62 4.01
C HIS A 142 6.58 15.79 4.31
N THR A 143 7.40 15.20 3.45
CA THR A 143 8.79 15.60 3.22
C THR A 143 8.98 15.91 1.73
N GLN A 144 10.07 16.59 1.39
CA GLN A 144 10.43 16.87 0.00
C GLN A 144 10.99 15.65 -0.74
N ASP A 145 11.45 14.63 0.00
CA ASP A 145 11.96 13.39 -0.53
C ASP A 145 10.94 12.24 -0.55
N SER A 146 9.67 12.52 -0.27
CA SER A 146 8.59 11.53 -0.22
C SER A 146 8.34 10.84 -1.57
N ILE A 147 8.34 9.51 -1.56
CA ILE A 147 8.02 8.64 -2.69
C ILE A 147 6.98 7.59 -2.26
N CYS A 148 5.90 7.49 -3.03
CA CYS A 148 4.98 6.36 -2.98
C CYS A 148 5.41 5.26 -3.97
N TYR A 149 5.24 4.00 -3.62
CA TYR A 149 5.59 2.86 -4.49
C TYR A 149 4.35 2.11 -4.94
N TYR A 150 3.99 2.27 -6.21
CA TYR A 150 2.83 1.62 -6.82
C TYR A 150 3.21 0.29 -7.46
N VAL A 151 2.57 -0.79 -7.03
CA VAL A 151 2.86 -2.16 -7.46
C VAL A 151 1.74 -2.71 -8.33
N LYS A 152 2.12 -3.36 -9.43
CA LYS A 152 1.23 -4.18 -10.26
C LYS A 152 1.76 -5.61 -10.30
N ASP A 153 0.90 -6.56 -9.97
CA ASP A 153 1.14 -7.98 -10.23
C ASP A 153 0.58 -8.33 -11.61
N ALA A 154 1.47 -8.59 -12.56
CA ALA A 154 1.10 -8.91 -13.94
C ALA A 154 0.37 -10.25 -14.07
N LYS A 155 0.53 -11.15 -13.09
CA LYS A 155 -0.08 -12.48 -13.10
C LYS A 155 -1.50 -12.50 -12.56
N THR A 156 -1.77 -11.72 -11.51
CA THR A 156 -3.06 -11.69 -10.81
C THR A 156 -3.90 -10.47 -11.18
N GLY A 157 -3.27 -9.40 -11.69
CA GLY A 157 -3.90 -8.11 -11.93
C GLY A 157 -4.09 -7.29 -10.65
N GLU A 158 -3.65 -7.78 -9.49
CA GLU A 158 -3.72 -7.05 -8.23
C GLU A 158 -2.78 -5.84 -8.22
N LYS A 159 -3.18 -4.84 -7.44
CA LYS A 159 -2.55 -3.53 -7.40
C LYS A 159 -2.46 -3.07 -5.96
N ALA A 160 -1.33 -2.51 -5.58
CA ALA A 160 -1.12 -1.91 -4.26
C ALA A 160 -0.31 -0.63 -4.40
N VAL A 161 -0.41 0.26 -3.42
CA VAL A 161 0.47 1.42 -3.30
C VAL A 161 0.90 1.59 -1.85
N PHE A 162 2.22 1.62 -1.65
CA PHE A 162 2.84 1.97 -0.38
C PHE A 162 3.00 3.48 -0.34
N THR A 163 2.37 4.13 0.63
CA THR A 163 2.13 5.58 0.59
C THR A 163 2.89 6.37 1.64
N GLY A 164 3.58 5.66 2.55
CA GLY A 164 4.24 6.26 3.70
C GLY A 164 3.29 7.25 4.36
N ASP A 165 3.77 8.48 4.51
CA ASP A 165 3.05 9.55 5.17
C ASP A 165 2.41 10.54 4.19
N THR A 166 2.34 10.21 2.91
CA THR A 166 1.60 11.03 1.94
C THR A 166 0.09 10.83 2.11
N LEU A 167 -0.38 9.58 1.99
CA LEU A 167 -1.79 9.20 2.08
C LEU A 167 -1.99 8.24 3.26
N PHE A 168 -2.97 8.54 4.11
CA PHE A 168 -3.47 7.63 5.13
C PHE A 168 -4.90 7.25 4.81
N ILE A 169 -5.42 6.18 5.41
CA ILE A 169 -6.85 5.86 5.27
C ILE A 169 -7.68 7.01 5.86
N SER A 170 -8.49 7.66 5.03
CA SER A 170 -9.29 8.85 5.35
C SER A 170 -8.47 10.06 5.83
N GLY A 171 -7.19 10.12 5.53
CA GLY A 171 -6.31 11.22 5.93
C GLY A 171 -5.14 11.47 4.99
N CYS A 172 -4.25 12.38 5.38
CA CYS A 172 -2.96 12.62 4.73
C CYS A 172 -1.90 13.01 5.75
N GLY A 173 -0.63 13.07 5.33
CA GLY A 173 0.47 13.59 6.13
C GLY A 173 0.27 15.03 6.60
N ARG A 174 0.97 15.39 7.68
CA ARG A 174 1.24 16.80 7.98
C ARG A 174 2.22 17.36 6.96
N PHE A 175 2.08 18.63 6.60
CA PHE A 175 2.92 19.28 5.59
C PHE A 175 4.14 19.87 6.29
N PHE A 176 5.07 19.01 6.74
CA PHE A 176 6.24 19.50 7.50
C PHE A 176 7.19 20.30 6.61
N GLU A 177 7.34 19.89 5.35
CA GLU A 177 8.31 20.48 4.43
C GLU A 177 7.67 21.01 3.14
N GLY A 178 6.35 21.10 3.09
CA GLY A 178 5.61 21.45 1.88
C GLY A 178 4.31 22.20 2.13
N THR A 179 3.50 22.24 1.09
CA THR A 179 2.34 23.13 0.97
C THR A 179 1.07 22.36 0.62
N GLY A 180 -0.10 22.99 0.80
CA GLY A 180 -1.37 22.41 0.34
C GLY A 180 -1.42 22.20 -1.17
N ALA A 181 -0.76 23.05 -1.96
CA ALA A 181 -0.64 22.84 -3.40
C ALA A 181 0.13 21.55 -3.72
N GLU A 182 1.25 21.32 -3.06
CA GLU A 182 2.04 20.09 -3.22
C GLU A 182 1.26 18.84 -2.79
N MET A 183 0.60 18.85 -1.62
CA MET A 183 -0.24 17.72 -1.21
C MET A 183 -1.41 17.50 -2.18
N ASN A 184 -2.01 18.56 -2.72
CA ASN A 184 -3.05 18.43 -3.73
C ASN A 184 -2.53 17.75 -5.00
N VAL A 185 -1.32 18.10 -5.46
CA VAL A 185 -0.69 17.39 -6.57
C VAL A 185 -0.49 15.91 -6.21
N ALA A 186 0.13 15.63 -5.07
CA ALA A 186 0.40 14.27 -4.60
C ALA A 186 -0.86 13.40 -4.55
N LEU A 187 -1.90 13.86 -3.85
CA LEU A 187 -3.13 13.07 -3.67
C LEU A 187 -4.00 13.08 -4.91
N ASN A 188 -4.34 14.25 -5.46
CA ASN A 188 -5.43 14.38 -6.44
C ASN A 188 -4.95 14.37 -7.90
N LYS A 189 -3.65 14.59 -8.16
CA LYS A 189 -3.10 14.57 -9.53
C LYS A 189 -2.17 13.39 -9.80
N ILE A 190 -1.64 12.74 -8.76
CA ILE A 190 -0.78 11.55 -8.86
C ILE A 190 -1.53 10.32 -8.36
N LEU A 191 -1.79 10.21 -7.05
CA LEU A 191 -2.37 8.98 -6.47
C LEU A 191 -3.82 8.71 -6.91
N ALA A 192 -4.66 9.75 -7.04
CA ALA A 192 -6.04 9.61 -7.51
C ALA A 192 -6.16 9.11 -8.97
N LYS A 193 -5.07 9.17 -9.76
CA LYS A 193 -5.04 8.63 -11.14
C LYS A 193 -4.75 7.14 -11.18
N LEU A 194 -4.32 6.54 -10.06
CA LEU A 194 -4.14 5.10 -9.98
C LEU A 194 -5.49 4.38 -10.17
N PRO A 195 -5.49 3.13 -10.68
CA PRO A 195 -6.71 2.35 -10.79
C PRO A 195 -7.45 2.26 -9.45
N LYS A 196 -8.77 2.42 -9.48
CA LYS A 196 -9.60 2.51 -8.27
C LYS A 196 -9.49 1.27 -7.36
N ASP A 197 -9.17 0.11 -7.91
CA ASP A 197 -8.98 -1.14 -7.19
C ASP A 197 -7.58 -1.28 -6.53
N THR A 198 -6.74 -0.25 -6.63
CA THR A 198 -5.40 -0.24 -6.00
C THR A 198 -5.52 -0.14 -4.49
N LYS A 199 -5.05 -1.17 -3.77
CA LYS A 199 -5.04 -1.20 -2.30
C LYS A 199 -4.02 -0.23 -1.71
N VAL A 200 -4.38 0.44 -0.62
CA VAL A 200 -3.53 1.43 0.04
C VAL A 200 -2.84 0.81 1.27
N TYR A 201 -1.53 1.00 1.35
CA TYR A 201 -0.66 0.57 2.46
C TYR A 201 0.04 1.82 3.03
N PRO A 202 -0.50 2.42 4.10
CA PRO A 202 0.02 3.67 4.68
C PRO A 202 1.16 3.46 5.68
N GLY A 203 1.88 4.53 6.02
CA GLY A 203 2.94 4.49 7.04
C GLY A 203 2.44 4.18 8.47
N HIS A 204 1.19 4.55 8.78
CA HIS A 204 0.65 4.51 10.16
C HIS A 204 -0.81 4.04 10.24
N GLU A 205 -1.18 3.47 11.39
CA GLU A 205 -2.58 3.16 11.76
C GLU A 205 -3.33 4.37 12.34
N TYR A 206 -3.45 5.45 11.57
CA TYR A 206 -4.19 6.66 11.97
C TYR A 206 -5.69 6.63 11.66
N THR A 207 -6.22 5.53 11.14
CA THR A 207 -7.55 5.49 10.53
C THR A 207 -8.66 5.91 11.48
N LYS A 208 -8.64 5.48 12.74
CA LYS A 208 -9.64 5.89 13.75
C LYS A 208 -9.63 7.40 14.00
N SER A 209 -8.45 8.00 14.14
CA SER A 209 -8.32 9.44 14.38
C SER A 209 -8.67 10.25 13.12
N ASN A 210 -8.32 9.73 11.94
CA ASN A 210 -8.70 10.28 10.65
C ASN A 210 -10.22 10.29 10.47
N VAL A 211 -10.89 9.17 10.72
CA VAL A 211 -12.35 9.06 10.66
C VAL A 211 -13.02 10.07 11.59
N LYS A 212 -12.53 10.21 12.84
CA LYS A 212 -13.06 11.19 13.80
C LYS A 212 -13.06 12.61 13.20
N PHE A 213 -11.96 13.01 12.54
CA PHE A 213 -11.89 14.29 11.85
C PHE A 213 -12.79 14.32 10.60
N SER A 214 -12.70 13.31 9.73
CA SER A 214 -13.42 13.26 8.46
C SER A 214 -14.93 13.33 8.64
N LYS A 215 -15.49 12.76 9.72
CA LYS A 215 -16.92 12.87 10.08
C LYS A 215 -17.36 14.30 10.45
N THR A 216 -16.44 15.20 10.79
CA THR A 216 -16.76 16.62 11.00
C THR A 216 -16.91 17.38 9.68
N ILE A 217 -16.36 16.82 8.61
CA ILE A 217 -16.30 17.41 7.27
C ILE A 217 -17.36 16.78 6.34
N LEU A 218 -17.44 15.46 6.33
CA LEU A 218 -18.28 14.66 5.43
C LEU A 218 -19.37 13.95 6.23
N ASP A 219 -20.60 13.98 5.72
CA ASP A 219 -21.68 13.08 6.07
C ASP A 219 -22.14 12.34 4.81
N ASN A 220 -21.65 11.11 4.65
CA ASN A 220 -22.03 10.21 3.57
C ASN A 220 -21.91 8.74 4.00
N GLU A 221 -22.46 7.83 3.20
CA GLU A 221 -22.47 6.40 3.54
C GLU A 221 -21.06 5.77 3.58
N ALA A 222 -20.12 6.27 2.77
CA ALA A 222 -18.76 5.74 2.74
C ALA A 222 -18.00 6.03 4.05
N ILE A 223 -18.10 7.25 4.61
CA ILE A 223 -17.46 7.57 5.88
C ILE A 223 -18.13 6.86 7.07
N LYS A 224 -19.46 6.63 7.01
CA LYS A 224 -20.18 5.83 8.02
C LYS A 224 -19.73 4.36 7.99
N ALA A 225 -19.65 3.77 6.81
CA ALA A 225 -19.17 2.40 6.64
C ALA A 225 -17.72 2.23 7.12
N LEU A 226 -16.86 3.21 6.83
CA LEU A 226 -15.49 3.22 7.35
C LEU A 226 -15.46 3.32 8.87
N ASP A 227 -16.25 4.20 9.49
CA ASP A 227 -16.36 4.32 10.95
C ASP A 227 -16.77 2.99 11.60
N GLU A 228 -17.83 2.36 11.10
CA GLU A 228 -18.26 1.03 11.57
C GLU A 228 -17.17 -0.03 11.41
N TYR A 229 -16.41 0.01 10.31
CA TYR A 229 -15.30 -0.90 10.09
C TYR A 229 -14.21 -0.72 11.16
N THR A 230 -13.81 0.52 11.46
CA THR A 230 -12.79 0.81 12.46
C THR A 230 -13.19 0.45 13.89
N GLN A 231 -14.49 0.40 14.20
CA GLN A 231 -14.99 -0.05 15.51
C GLN A 231 -14.82 -1.56 15.70
N LYS A 232 -14.75 -2.33 14.61
CA LYS A 232 -14.68 -3.80 14.61
C LYS A 232 -13.27 -4.33 14.34
N HIS A 233 -12.37 -3.49 13.82
CA HIS A 233 -11.03 -3.89 13.41
C HIS A 233 -9.96 -2.95 13.98
N GLU A 234 -8.90 -3.54 14.51
CA GLU A 234 -7.73 -2.80 14.98
C GLU A 234 -6.85 -2.33 13.82
N HIS A 235 -6.67 -3.18 12.81
CA HIS A 235 -5.82 -2.92 11.66
C HIS A 235 -6.64 -2.64 10.40
N THR A 236 -6.29 -1.57 9.68
CA THR A 236 -6.97 -1.16 8.44
C THR A 236 -6.06 -1.14 7.22
N THR A 237 -4.74 -1.25 7.41
CA THR A 237 -3.78 -1.31 6.31
C THR A 237 -4.13 -2.40 5.28
N GLY A 238 -4.11 -2.04 4.00
CA GLY A 238 -4.40 -2.95 2.89
C GLY A 238 -5.86 -3.39 2.75
N GLN A 239 -6.79 -2.82 3.55
CA GLN A 239 -8.21 -3.14 3.50
C GLN A 239 -8.99 -2.24 2.54
N PHE A 240 -8.49 -1.04 2.29
CA PHE A 240 -9.13 -0.02 1.47
C PHE A 240 -8.31 0.29 0.22
N THR A 241 -8.97 0.89 -0.76
CA THR A 241 -8.42 1.18 -2.07
C THR A 241 -8.42 2.68 -2.37
N ILE A 242 -7.69 3.09 -3.41
CA ILE A 242 -7.76 4.46 -3.96
C ILE A 242 -9.21 4.83 -4.29
N GLY A 243 -10.02 3.90 -4.80
CA GLY A 243 -11.44 4.10 -5.05
C GLY A 243 -12.23 4.41 -3.79
N ASP A 244 -11.90 3.77 -2.67
CA ASP A 244 -12.55 4.01 -1.39
C ASP A 244 -12.16 5.37 -0.80
N GLU A 245 -10.87 5.73 -0.86
CA GLU A 245 -10.37 7.05 -0.41
C GLU A 245 -11.07 8.19 -1.13
N LEU A 246 -11.28 8.06 -2.45
CA LEU A 246 -12.03 9.05 -3.23
C LEU A 246 -13.48 9.23 -2.74
N ASN A 247 -14.03 8.31 -1.95
CA ASN A 247 -15.38 8.38 -1.40
C ASN A 247 -15.45 8.91 0.04
N PHE A 248 -14.45 8.63 0.89
CA PHE A 248 -14.50 8.99 2.32
C PHE A 248 -13.37 9.90 2.82
N ASN A 249 -12.36 10.22 2.00
CA ASN A 249 -11.21 11.03 2.43
C ASN A 249 -11.42 12.50 2.03
N PRO A 250 -11.60 13.44 2.98
CA PRO A 250 -11.85 14.84 2.66
C PRO A 250 -10.68 15.49 1.90
N PHE A 251 -9.43 15.04 2.12
CA PHE A 251 -8.26 15.54 1.40
C PHE A 251 -8.23 15.12 -0.08
N MET A 252 -8.97 14.06 -0.44
CA MET A 252 -9.14 13.62 -1.83
C MET A 252 -10.45 14.10 -2.46
N ARG A 253 -11.17 15.00 -1.78
CA ARG A 253 -12.51 15.48 -2.14
C ARG A 253 -12.62 17.00 -2.07
N LEU A 254 -11.57 17.71 -2.48
CA LEU A 254 -11.45 19.17 -2.33
C LEU A 254 -12.53 19.99 -3.06
N LEU A 255 -13.19 19.40 -4.05
CA LEU A 255 -14.29 20.02 -4.81
C LEU A 255 -15.68 19.56 -4.34
N ASP A 256 -15.74 18.72 -3.30
CA ASP A 256 -17.01 18.31 -2.71
C ASP A 256 -17.68 19.51 -2.02
N PRO A 257 -18.99 19.76 -2.26
CA PRO A 257 -19.71 20.86 -1.64
C PRO A 257 -19.61 20.87 -0.10
N GLN A 258 -19.63 19.71 0.56
CA GLN A 258 -19.52 19.62 2.02
C GLN A 258 -18.13 20.07 2.50
N VAL A 259 -17.08 19.70 1.76
CA VAL A 259 -15.70 20.11 2.06
C VAL A 259 -15.54 21.62 1.88
N GLN A 260 -16.06 22.17 0.78
CA GLN A 260 -16.00 23.61 0.50
C GLN A 260 -16.81 24.42 1.52
N GLU A 261 -17.99 23.94 1.92
CA GLU A 261 -18.81 24.56 2.97
C GLU A 261 -18.07 24.60 4.32
N LYS A 262 -17.45 23.48 4.72
CA LYS A 262 -16.74 23.37 6.01
C LYS A 262 -15.46 24.19 6.06
N THR A 263 -14.80 24.38 4.92
CA THR A 263 -13.58 25.19 4.83
C THR A 263 -13.85 26.66 4.53
N GLY A 264 -15.01 26.99 3.94
CA GLY A 264 -15.35 28.32 3.45
C GLY A 264 -14.56 28.73 2.20
N LEU A 265 -13.96 27.77 1.49
CA LEU A 265 -13.03 28.00 0.38
C LEU A 265 -13.42 27.14 -0.84
N THR A 266 -13.02 27.59 -2.03
CA THR A 266 -13.33 26.90 -3.29
C THR A 266 -12.12 26.59 -4.16
N GLN A 267 -11.00 27.29 -3.97
CA GLN A 267 -9.74 26.97 -4.64
C GLN A 267 -9.11 25.74 -3.99
N ALA A 268 -8.85 24.69 -4.76
CA ALA A 268 -8.47 23.38 -4.23
C ALA A 268 -7.23 23.41 -3.33
N ASP A 269 -6.18 24.17 -3.71
CA ASP A 269 -4.95 24.26 -2.93
C ASP A 269 -5.16 24.96 -1.56
N ASP A 270 -6.05 25.97 -1.53
CA ASP A 270 -6.44 26.66 -0.30
C ASP A 270 -7.34 25.77 0.58
N VAL A 271 -8.27 25.03 -0.03
CA VAL A 271 -9.11 24.02 0.66
C VAL A 271 -8.22 22.94 1.28
N MET A 272 -7.23 22.43 0.56
CA MET A 272 -6.26 21.45 1.07
C MET A 272 -5.50 21.98 2.29
N THR A 273 -4.98 23.21 2.18
CA THR A 273 -4.29 23.89 3.28
C THR A 273 -5.21 24.04 4.48
N LYS A 274 -6.44 24.50 4.27
CA LYS A 274 -7.40 24.72 5.35
C LYS A 274 -7.83 23.44 6.05
N LEU A 275 -8.14 22.37 5.30
CA LEU A 275 -8.44 21.06 5.88
C LEU A 275 -7.28 20.56 6.74
N ARG A 276 -6.04 20.77 6.28
CA ARG A 276 -4.86 20.32 7.00
C ARG A 276 -4.71 21.04 8.32
N GLU A 277 -4.88 22.36 8.33
CA GLU A 277 -4.89 23.19 9.54
C GLU A 277 -6.00 22.77 10.51
N MET A 278 -7.20 22.51 10.00
CA MET A 278 -8.33 22.06 10.83
C MET A 278 -8.00 20.73 11.52
N LYS A 279 -7.44 19.75 10.79
CA LYS A 279 -7.05 18.45 11.36
C LYS A 279 -5.85 18.53 12.31
N ASN A 280 -4.97 19.51 12.11
CA ASN A 280 -3.84 19.71 13.03
C ASN A 280 -4.29 20.21 14.42
N ASN A 281 -5.49 20.82 14.49
CA ASN A 281 -6.06 21.40 15.71
C ASN A 281 -7.27 20.60 16.28
N SER A 282 -7.54 19.39 15.77
CA SER A 282 -8.70 18.56 16.12
C SER A 282 -8.42 17.48 17.17
#